data_AF-A0A969MSC1-F1
#
_entry.id   AF-A0A969MSC1-F1
#
_cell.length_a   1.000
_cell.length_b   1.000
_cell.length_c   1.000
_cell.angle_alpha   90.00
_cell.angle_beta   90.00
_cell.angle_gamma   90.00
#
_symmetry.space_group_name_H-M   'P 1'
#
loop_
_entity.id
_entity.type
_entity.pdbx_description
1 polymer ?
#
loop_
_entity_poly.entity_id
_entity_poly.type
_entity_poly.pdbx_seq_one_letter_code
_entity_poly.pdbx_strand_id
1 'polypeptide(L)' 'LQALVDTVNREDLWREAATAIGQEAAIPANPSRGVETFFDGKQFDPENPTAYLDSLEIKKA' A
#
# COMPACT_ATOMS: atom_id res chain seq x y z
N LEU A 1 -2.07 11.88 -5.37
CA LEU A 1 -1.20 10.68 -5.33
C LEU A 1 -1.96 9.43 -5.75
N GLN A 2 -3.12 9.16 -5.15
CA GLN A 2 -3.94 7.98 -5.45
C GLN A 2 -4.19 7.75 -6.95
N ALA A 3 -4.67 8.77 -7.67
CA ALA A 3 -4.94 8.64 -9.11
C ALA A 3 -3.74 8.20 -9.97
N LEU A 4 -2.51 8.57 -9.58
CA LEU A 4 -1.30 8.13 -10.29
C LEU A 4 -0.97 6.68 -9.95
N VAL A 5 -1.13 6.27 -8.68
CA VAL A 5 -0.97 4.88 -8.24
C VAL A 5 -1.96 3.99 -9.00
N ASP A 6 -3.22 4.40 -9.12
CA ASP A 6 -4.24 3.62 -9.85
C ASP A 6 -3.91 3.48 -11.34
N THR A 7 -3.21 4.45 -11.92
CA THR A 7 -2.80 4.41 -13.34
C THR A 7 -1.56 3.51 -13.57
N VAL A 8 -0.66 3.45 -12.59
CA VAL A 8 0.68 2.84 -12.76
C VAL A 8 0.78 1.47 -12.12
N ASN A 9 0.16 1.26 -10.96
CA ASN A 9 0.17 -0.03 -10.29
C ASN A 9 -0.68 -1.01 -11.12
N ARG A 10 -0.06 -2.12 -11.51
CA ARG A 10 -0.69 -3.22 -12.23
C ARG A 10 -0.75 -4.50 -11.41
N GLU A 11 -1.21 -4.38 -10.17
CA GLU A 11 -1.43 -5.54 -9.29
C GLU A 11 -2.44 -6.54 -9.87
N ASP A 12 -3.32 -6.08 -10.76
CA ASP A 12 -4.22 -6.93 -11.55
C ASP A 12 -3.43 -7.95 -12.39
N LEU A 13 -2.36 -7.52 -13.09
CA LEU A 13 -1.51 -8.42 -13.86
C LEU A 13 -0.79 -9.44 -12.96
N TRP A 14 -0.40 -9.03 -11.75
CA TRP A 14 0.20 -9.93 -10.78
C TRP A 14 -0.81 -11.00 -10.32
N ARG A 15 -2.06 -10.61 -10.05
CA ARG A 15 -3.15 -11.53 -9.67
C ARG A 15 -3.48 -12.51 -10.80
N GLU A 16 -3.54 -12.01 -12.04
CA GLU A 16 -3.75 -12.83 -13.25
C GLU A 16 -2.62 -13.86 -13.42
N ALA A 17 -1.36 -13.42 -13.29
CA ALA A 17 -0.21 -14.30 -13.39
C ALA A 17 -0.18 -15.36 -12.26
N ALA A 18 -0.48 -14.97 -11.02
CA ALA A 18 -0.55 -15.88 -9.88
C ALA A 18 -1.62 -16.97 -10.10
N THR A 19 -2.79 -16.58 -10.62
CA THR A 19 -3.85 -17.53 -11.03
C THR A 19 -3.35 -18.47 -12.13
N ALA A 20 -2.70 -17.93 -13.17
CA ALA A 20 -2.21 -18.74 -14.29
C ALA A 20 -1.17 -19.80 -13.89
N ILE A 21 -0.44 -19.61 -12.78
CA ILE A 21 0.55 -20.56 -12.25
C ILE A 21 0.03 -21.39 -11.07
N GLY A 22 -1.27 -21.32 -10.75
CA GLY A 22 -1.89 -22.09 -9.66
C GLY A 22 -1.49 -21.63 -8.25
N GLN A 23 -1.24 -20.33 -8.07
CA GLN A 23 -0.85 -19.70 -6.80
C GLN A 23 -1.97 -18.81 -6.21
N GLU A 24 -3.23 -19.17 -6.44
CA GLU A 24 -4.39 -18.38 -5.99
C GLU A 24 -4.42 -18.19 -4.46
N ALA A 25 -3.94 -19.17 -3.70
CA ALA A 25 -3.84 -19.09 -2.24
C ALA A 25 -2.85 -18.02 -1.76
N ALA A 26 -1.92 -17.57 -2.60
CA ALA A 26 -0.98 -16.51 -2.28
C ALA A 26 -1.53 -15.11 -2.58
N ILE A 27 -2.71 -15.00 -3.22
CA ILE A 27 -3.28 -13.72 -3.63
C ILE A 27 -3.91 -13.01 -2.40
N PRO A 28 -3.46 -11.79 -2.04
CA PRO A 28 -4.08 -11.03 -0.96
C PRO A 28 -5.52 -10.59 -1.30
N ALA A 29 -6.41 -10.58 -0.31
CA ALA A 29 -7.80 -10.16 -0.52
C ALA A 29 -7.95 -8.67 -0.89
N ASN A 30 -7.02 -7.82 -0.42
CA ASN A 30 -7.05 -6.39 -0.62
C ASN A 30 -5.76 -5.88 -1.29
N PRO A 31 -5.81 -4.77 -2.03
CA PRO A 31 -4.62 -4.11 -2.60
C PRO A 31 -3.74 -3.46 -1.52
N SER A 32 -4.31 -3.20 -0.34
CA SER A 32 -3.60 -2.65 0.81
C SER A 32 -3.21 -3.75 1.80
N ARG A 33 -2.03 -3.58 2.41
CA ARG A 33 -1.57 -4.40 3.55
C ARG A 33 -2.05 -3.88 4.90
N GLY A 34 -2.77 -2.75 4.93
CA GLY A 34 -3.26 -2.10 6.13
C GLY A 34 -2.28 -1.09 6.71
N VAL A 35 -2.42 -0.82 8.00
CA VAL A 35 -1.57 0.14 8.73
C VAL A 35 -0.17 -0.45 8.92
N GLU A 36 0.84 0.29 8.49
CA GLU A 36 2.25 -0.10 8.60
C GLU A 36 2.93 0.63 9.77
N THR A 37 3.80 -0.05 10.50
CA THR A 37 4.52 0.53 11.66
C THR A 37 6.03 0.57 11.39
N PHE A 38 6.62 1.76 11.52
CA PHE A 38 8.05 1.99 11.36
C PHE A 38 8.83 1.71 12.66
N PHE A 39 10.16 1.62 12.55
CA PHE A 39 11.05 1.28 13.69
C PHE A 39 10.98 2.27 14.86
N ASP A 40 10.59 3.51 14.60
CA ASP A 40 10.43 4.60 15.57
C ASP A 40 8.99 4.70 16.13
N GLY A 41 8.14 3.72 15.80
CA GLY A 41 6.75 3.64 16.25
C GLY A 41 5.77 4.51 15.44
N LYS A 42 6.22 5.23 14.41
CA LYS A 42 5.31 5.96 13.52
C LYS A 42 4.47 4.98 12.72
N GLN A 43 3.21 5.35 12.47
CA GLN A 43 2.26 4.53 11.74
C GLN A 43 1.84 5.21 10.45
N PHE A 44 1.87 4.47 9.35
CA PHE A 44 1.33 4.88 8.07
C PHE A 44 -0.01 4.18 7.85
N ASP A 45 -1.09 4.96 7.89
CA ASP A 45 -2.42 4.53 7.48
C ASP A 45 -2.64 4.93 6.01
N PRO A 46 -2.77 3.96 5.08
CA PRO A 46 -3.02 4.27 3.67
C PRO A 46 -4.34 5.02 3.44
N GLU A 47 -5.33 4.90 4.34
CA GLU A 47 -6.59 5.63 4.25
C GLU A 47 -6.47 7.08 4.76
N ASN A 48 -5.41 7.39 5.51
CA ASN A 48 -5.12 8.75 5.98
C ASN A 48 -3.63 9.13 5.92
N PRO A 49 -3.06 9.29 4.71
CA PRO A 49 -1.65 9.64 4.55
C PRO A 49 -1.29 11.01 5.16
N THR A 50 -2.25 11.92 5.26
CA THR A 50 -2.05 13.25 5.86
C THR A 50 -1.72 13.13 7.34
N ALA A 51 -2.42 12.28 8.10
CA ALA A 51 -2.12 12.06 9.52
C ALA A 51 -0.70 11.52 9.73
N TYR A 52 -0.23 10.65 8.82
CA TYR A 52 1.17 10.19 8.84
C TYR A 52 2.14 11.36 8.63
N LEU A 53 1.94 12.18 7.59
CA LEU A 53 2.80 13.34 7.32
C LEU A 53 2.80 14.31 8.50
N ASP A 54 1.64 14.59 9.10
CA ASP A 54 1.53 15.46 10.26
C ASP A 54 2.29 14.92 11.47
N SER A 55 2.36 13.59 11.63
CA SER A 55 3.11 12.95 12.70
C SER A 55 4.64 13.09 12.60
N LEU A 56 5.18 13.45 11.43
CA LEU A 56 6.63 13.57 11.21
C LEU A 56 7.19 14.87 11.82
N GLU A 57 8.22 14.75 12.65
CA GLU A 57 8.85 15.89 13.33
C GLU A 57 9.61 16.80 12.38
N ILE A 58 10.28 16.20 11.39
CA ILE A 58 11.04 16.92 10.37
C ILE A 58 10.38 16.65 9.02
N LYS A 59 9.76 17.69 8.45
CA LYS A 59 9.12 17.67 7.13
C LYS A 59 9.23 19.02 6.44
N LYS A 60 9.10 19.04 5.11
CA LYS A 60 8.91 20.29 4.36
C LYS A 60 7.47 20.75 4.55
N ALA A 61 7.31 22.02 4.90
CA ALA A 61 6.03 22.71 4.90
C ALA A 61 5.56 22.94 3.45
#